data_AF-H2ZUY8-F1
#
_entry.id   AF-H2ZUY8-F1
#
_cell.length_a   1.000
_cell.length_b   1.000
_cell.length_c   1.000
_cell.angle_alpha   90.00
_cell.angle_beta   90.00
_cell.angle_gamma   90.00
#
_symmetry.space_group_name_H-M   'P 1'
#
loop_
_entity.id
_entity.type
_entity.pdbx_description
1 polymer ?
#
loop_
_entity_poly.entity_id
_entity_poly.type
_entity_poly.pdbx_seq_one_letter_code
_entity_poly.pdbx_strand_id
1 'polypeptide(L)'
;AIYERLFCWIVERINGIIEVKNYDARIHGKNTVIGVLDIYGFEVFDNNSFEQFCINYCNEKLQQLFIELILRQEQDEYQREGIEWQQIEYFNNQIIVDLVEQPHKGIIAVLDEACLTVGRITDTMFLDSMNNKLGKHPHYNSRKLCPTDKSMEFDQDFRILHYAGSVTYCVEGFMDKNKDMLFQDFKRLMYNSANPVLKAMWPEGKLSITEVTKRPQTAATLFKNSIIALVENLACKDPYYVRCIKPNEQKSAVLFDYERCRHQVEYLGLMENVRVRRAGFAYRQPYDRFLLRYKMTCEYTWPNHLMETDSEATRAIIDSHEFQNDVAYGKTKVFIRTPQTLFTLEHERAQLIPVIVLFLQKVWRGALARKHYRETRAVYIIMSHYKRYKVKAYLMEVVRRFQSVRNMSDYGKSVEWPFPPVVLSQFQKETIGLFKRWRARQIIKNIPPSDMPQIKLKMAAMDALKGQRKDWGYQHTWEGNYLSTIKDNPQMKPQFEKVAKGLKGKAKYNFVLFSCHIRKFNKYYKSEDRAILITDKHIYKLNPKKQYKMMKSIPLDYVKGLSVTTGKDQLVVFHTVNCDDLVVCLQKMNPVNENRIGELVGVL
;
A
#
# COMPACT_ATOMS: atom_id res chain seq x y z
N ALA A 1 -64.63 16.26 -20.63
CA ALA A 1 -65.11 17.64 -20.92
C ALA A 1 -64.34 18.76 -20.17
N ILE A 2 -64.87 19.46 -19.14
CA ILE A 2 -64.18 20.67 -18.60
C ILE A 2 -62.80 20.35 -18.03
N TYR A 3 -62.69 19.31 -17.20
CA TYR A 3 -61.43 18.90 -16.58
C TYR A 3 -60.38 18.50 -17.62
N GLU A 4 -60.77 17.67 -18.57
CA GLU A 4 -59.94 17.25 -19.71
C GLU A 4 -59.48 18.46 -20.55
N ARG A 5 -60.37 19.41 -20.88
CA ARG A 5 -60.00 20.62 -21.63
C ARG A 5 -59.06 21.52 -20.85
N LEU A 6 -59.23 21.62 -19.53
CA LEU A 6 -58.30 22.34 -18.66
C LEU A 6 -56.92 21.67 -18.68
N PHE A 7 -56.86 20.34 -18.60
CA PHE A 7 -55.62 19.58 -18.71
C PHE A 7 -54.92 19.82 -20.06
N CYS A 8 -55.65 19.68 -21.18
CA CYS A 8 -55.10 19.96 -22.52
C CYS A 8 -54.61 21.41 -22.64
N TRP A 9 -55.36 22.38 -22.12
CA TRP A 9 -54.96 23.79 -22.12
C TRP A 9 -53.66 24.04 -21.35
N ILE A 10 -53.46 23.39 -20.20
CA ILE A 10 -52.21 23.46 -19.43
C ILE A 10 -51.06 22.87 -20.25
N VAL A 11 -51.26 21.70 -20.86
CA VAL A 11 -50.25 21.04 -21.71
C VAL A 11 -49.88 21.92 -22.91
N GLU A 12 -50.86 22.47 -23.62
CA GLU A 12 -50.63 23.41 -24.73
C GLU A 12 -49.86 24.65 -24.28
N ARG A 13 -50.16 25.18 -23.09
CA ARG A 13 -49.48 26.35 -22.54
C ARG A 13 -48.01 26.06 -22.23
N ILE A 14 -47.73 24.89 -21.63
CA ILE A 14 -46.36 24.44 -21.38
C ILE A 14 -45.63 24.25 -22.72
N ASN A 15 -46.26 23.56 -23.68
CA ASN A 15 -45.70 23.32 -25.02
C ASN A 15 -45.32 24.63 -25.72
N GLY A 16 -46.19 25.65 -25.69
CA GLY A 16 -45.89 26.95 -26.31
C GLY A 16 -44.75 27.74 -25.63
N ILE A 17 -44.39 27.40 -24.39
CA ILE A 17 -43.24 27.99 -23.68
C ILE A 17 -41.94 27.26 -24.04
N ILE A 18 -41.97 25.93 -24.10
CA ILE A 18 -40.79 25.09 -24.37
C ILE A 18 -40.52 24.89 -25.87
N GLU A 19 -41.46 25.25 -26.74
CA GLU A 19 -41.30 25.18 -28.19
C GLU A 19 -40.09 25.99 -28.64
N VAL A 20 -39.18 25.33 -29.37
CA VAL A 20 -37.96 25.95 -29.88
C VAL A 20 -38.33 26.90 -31.03
N LYS A 21 -38.25 28.20 -30.76
CA LYS A 21 -38.49 29.26 -31.76
C LYS A 21 -37.20 29.53 -32.54
N ASN A 22 -37.35 29.93 -33.81
CA ASN A 22 -36.24 30.35 -34.70
C ASN A 22 -35.20 29.25 -34.99
N TYR A 23 -35.61 28.00 -35.14
CA TYR A 23 -34.71 26.91 -35.52
C TYR A 23 -34.16 27.09 -36.95
N ASP A 24 -32.85 27.31 -37.08
CA ASP A 24 -32.10 27.23 -38.33
C ASP A 24 -31.25 25.95 -38.39
N ALA A 25 -31.59 25.04 -39.31
CA ALA A 25 -30.87 23.78 -39.54
C ALA A 25 -29.39 23.98 -39.93
N ARG A 26 -29.02 25.13 -40.50
CA ARG A 26 -27.62 25.45 -40.87
C ARG A 26 -26.78 25.79 -39.66
N ILE A 27 -27.38 26.39 -38.64
CA ILE A 27 -26.70 26.85 -37.42
C ILE A 27 -26.74 25.79 -36.33
N HIS A 28 -27.86 25.06 -36.22
CA HIS A 28 -28.13 24.15 -35.10
C HIS A 28 -28.00 22.65 -35.45
N GLY A 29 -27.76 22.30 -36.72
CA GLY A 29 -27.56 20.92 -37.16
C GLY A 29 -28.86 20.17 -37.46
N LYS A 30 -28.87 18.84 -37.25
CA LYS A 30 -30.07 18.00 -37.43
C LYS A 30 -30.94 18.07 -36.19
N ASN A 31 -32.24 18.29 -36.37
CA ASN A 31 -33.21 18.33 -35.28
C ASN A 31 -33.46 16.90 -34.77
N THR A 32 -32.65 16.46 -33.82
CA THR A 32 -32.75 15.14 -33.20
C THR A 32 -33.51 15.24 -31.90
N VAL A 33 -34.44 14.31 -31.66
CA VAL A 33 -35.30 14.31 -30.48
C VAL A 33 -35.14 13.01 -29.72
N ILE A 34 -35.10 13.10 -28.39
CA ILE A 34 -35.23 11.95 -27.50
C ILE A 34 -36.66 11.98 -26.96
N GLY A 35 -37.47 11.01 -27.37
CA GLY A 35 -38.82 10.84 -26.87
C GLY A 35 -38.84 9.92 -25.67
N VAL A 36 -39.57 10.31 -24.61
CA VAL A 36 -39.90 9.42 -23.50
C VAL A 36 -41.41 9.21 -23.54
N LEU A 37 -41.83 7.97 -23.74
CA LEU A 37 -43.23 7.57 -23.69
C LEU A 37 -43.46 6.83 -22.37
N ASP A 38 -44.25 7.44 -21.49
CA ASP A 38 -44.77 6.81 -20.29
C ASP A 38 -46.22 6.40 -20.57
N ILE A 39 -46.50 5.10 -20.48
CA ILE A 39 -47.81 4.55 -20.77
C ILE A 39 -48.16 3.47 -19.75
N TYR A 40 -49.45 3.38 -19.44
CA TYR A 40 -50.01 2.31 -18.62
C TYR A 40 -49.66 0.94 -19.19
N GLY A 41 -49.34 0.00 -18.30
CA GLY A 41 -49.13 -1.40 -18.67
C GLY A 41 -50.44 -2.13 -18.93
N PHE A 42 -50.33 -3.38 -19.33
CA PHE A 42 -51.47 -4.29 -19.46
C PHE A 42 -52.20 -4.44 -18.11
N GLU A 43 -53.52 -4.26 -18.09
CA GLU A 43 -54.35 -4.31 -16.89
C GLU A 43 -55.28 -5.52 -16.89
N VAL A 44 -55.23 -6.30 -15.81
CA VAL A 44 -56.17 -7.39 -15.54
C VAL A 44 -56.66 -7.25 -14.11
N PHE A 45 -57.91 -6.85 -13.97
CA PHE A 45 -58.63 -6.76 -12.71
C PHE A 45 -59.73 -7.84 -12.64
N ASP A 46 -60.32 -7.98 -11.46
CA ASP A 46 -61.48 -8.87 -11.27
C ASP A 46 -62.66 -8.43 -12.14
N ASN A 47 -62.86 -7.11 -12.27
CA ASN A 47 -63.89 -6.50 -13.12
C ASN A 47 -63.25 -5.55 -14.13
N ASN A 48 -63.07 -6.00 -15.38
CA ASN A 48 -62.54 -5.16 -16.47
C ASN A 48 -63.70 -4.52 -17.25
N SER A 49 -63.61 -3.23 -17.53
CA SER A 49 -64.62 -2.49 -18.30
C SER A 49 -64.01 -1.85 -19.56
N PHE A 50 -64.70 -0.88 -20.14
CA PHE A 50 -64.30 -0.17 -21.36
C PHE A 50 -62.90 0.46 -21.26
N GLU A 51 -62.55 0.99 -20.10
CA GLU A 51 -61.26 1.63 -19.84
C GLU A 51 -60.11 0.61 -19.96
N GLN A 52 -60.23 -0.54 -19.30
CA GLN A 52 -59.25 -1.63 -19.42
C GLN A 52 -59.17 -2.16 -20.85
N PHE A 53 -60.30 -2.24 -21.56
CA PHE A 53 -60.32 -2.64 -22.97
C PHE A 53 -59.48 -1.69 -23.85
N CYS A 54 -59.63 -0.37 -23.69
CA CYS A 54 -58.81 0.62 -24.39
C CYS A 54 -57.33 0.51 -24.02
N ILE A 55 -57.03 0.35 -22.72
CA ILE A 55 -55.66 0.19 -22.19
C ILE A 55 -54.98 -1.05 -22.78
N ASN A 56 -55.67 -2.19 -22.78
CA ASN A 56 -55.14 -3.46 -23.27
C ASN A 56 -55.01 -3.46 -24.79
N TYR A 57 -55.93 -2.83 -25.53
CA TYR A 57 -55.78 -2.61 -26.97
C TYR A 57 -54.53 -1.77 -27.30
N CYS A 58 -54.28 -0.70 -26.54
CA CYS A 58 -53.08 0.10 -26.75
C CYS A 58 -51.80 -0.71 -26.51
N ASN A 59 -51.77 -1.50 -25.43
CA ASN A 59 -50.65 -2.40 -25.15
C ASN A 59 -50.46 -3.45 -26.25
N GLU A 60 -51.53 -4.04 -26.76
CA GLU A 60 -51.51 -4.97 -27.90
C GLU A 60 -50.85 -4.33 -29.14
N LYS A 61 -51.25 -3.10 -29.46
CA LYS A 61 -50.72 -2.36 -30.62
C LYS A 61 -49.24 -1.98 -30.45
N LEU A 62 -48.84 -1.53 -29.25
CA LEU A 62 -47.44 -1.23 -28.95
C LEU A 62 -46.57 -2.49 -28.94
N GLN A 63 -47.11 -3.63 -28.48
CA GLN A 63 -46.42 -4.90 -28.49
C GLN A 63 -46.20 -5.43 -29.92
N GLN A 64 -47.17 -5.24 -30.82
CA GLN A 64 -47.00 -5.57 -32.24
C GLN A 64 -45.87 -4.73 -32.86
N LEU A 65 -45.89 -3.41 -32.68
CA LEU A 65 -44.82 -2.52 -33.16
C LEU A 65 -43.45 -2.92 -32.60
N PHE A 66 -43.40 -3.28 -31.32
CA PHE A 66 -42.18 -3.73 -30.66
C PHE A 66 -41.56 -4.96 -31.32
N ILE A 67 -42.38 -5.99 -31.56
CA ILE A 67 -41.94 -7.23 -32.18
C ILE A 67 -41.45 -6.96 -33.61
N GLU A 68 -42.18 -6.17 -34.38
CA GLU A 68 -41.79 -5.79 -35.75
C GLU A 68 -40.45 -5.03 -35.79
N LEU A 69 -40.27 -4.03 -34.92
CA LEU A 69 -39.03 -3.23 -34.87
C LEU A 69 -37.83 -4.08 -34.42
N ILE A 70 -38.01 -4.97 -33.44
CA ILE A 70 -36.93 -5.87 -33.01
C ILE A 70 -36.53 -6.83 -34.11
N LEU A 71 -37.51 -7.48 -34.76
CA LEU A 71 -37.23 -8.44 -35.83
C LEU A 71 -36.52 -7.75 -36.99
N ARG A 72 -36.98 -6.57 -37.40
CA ARG A 72 -36.32 -5.77 -38.44
C ARG A 72 -34.89 -5.39 -38.05
N GLN A 73 -34.67 -4.95 -36.82
CA GLN A 73 -33.33 -4.59 -36.34
C GLN A 73 -32.37 -5.79 -36.33
N GLU A 74 -32.84 -6.97 -35.93
CA GLU A 74 -32.04 -8.20 -35.96
C GLU A 74 -31.78 -8.66 -37.40
N GLN A 75 -32.75 -8.56 -38.31
CA GLN A 75 -32.57 -8.80 -39.75
C GLN A 75 -31.50 -7.88 -40.34
N ASP A 76 -31.59 -6.57 -40.07
CA ASP A 76 -30.64 -5.57 -40.55
C ASP A 76 -29.24 -5.80 -39.99
N GLU A 77 -29.10 -6.28 -38.75
CA GLU A 77 -27.81 -6.67 -38.18
C GLU A 77 -27.23 -7.91 -38.87
N TYR A 78 -28.04 -8.95 -39.04
CA TYR A 78 -27.58 -10.20 -39.67
C TYR A 78 -27.16 -9.94 -41.11
N GLN A 79 -27.93 -9.15 -41.84
CA GLN A 79 -27.57 -8.74 -43.20
C GLN A 79 -26.26 -7.94 -43.23
N ARG A 80 -26.07 -6.99 -42.30
CA ARG A 80 -24.82 -6.22 -42.19
C ARG A 80 -23.62 -7.12 -41.94
N GLU A 81 -23.77 -8.08 -41.03
CA GLU A 81 -22.71 -9.02 -40.62
C GLU A 81 -22.55 -10.21 -41.57
N GLY A 82 -23.43 -10.38 -42.56
CA GLY A 82 -23.38 -11.48 -43.53
C GLY A 82 -23.83 -12.84 -42.96
N ILE A 83 -24.67 -12.83 -41.93
CA ILE A 83 -25.25 -14.02 -41.30
C ILE A 83 -26.56 -14.40 -42.00
N GLU A 84 -26.78 -15.70 -42.21
CA GLU A 84 -28.03 -16.20 -42.79
C GLU A 84 -29.21 -15.97 -41.83
N TRP A 85 -30.27 -15.36 -42.34
CA TRP A 85 -31.49 -15.14 -41.58
C TRP A 85 -32.29 -16.45 -41.49
N GLN A 86 -32.55 -16.89 -40.27
CA GLN A 86 -33.48 -17.98 -40.00
C GLN A 86 -34.82 -17.39 -39.59
N GLN A 87 -35.91 -17.89 -40.18
CA GLN A 87 -37.24 -17.44 -39.82
C GLN A 87 -37.53 -17.81 -38.36
N ILE A 88 -37.69 -16.78 -37.52
CA ILE A 88 -38.04 -16.93 -36.12
C ILE A 88 -39.55 -17.18 -36.03
N GLU A 89 -39.94 -18.30 -35.45
CA GLU A 89 -41.33 -18.52 -35.04
C GLU A 89 -41.61 -17.66 -33.80
N TYR A 90 -42.61 -16.79 -33.90
CA TYR A 90 -43.08 -15.96 -32.79
C TYR A 90 -44.60 -15.84 -32.84
N PHE A 91 -45.21 -15.51 -31.71
CA PHE A 91 -46.63 -15.23 -31.67
C PHE A 91 -46.96 -13.89 -32.35
N ASN A 92 -47.58 -13.94 -33.54
CA ASN A 92 -48.01 -12.75 -34.26
C ASN A 92 -49.33 -12.23 -33.68
N ASN A 93 -49.25 -11.15 -32.91
CA ASN A 93 -50.38 -10.60 -32.20
C ASN A 93 -51.24 -9.63 -33.05
N GLN A 94 -50.89 -9.43 -34.33
CA GLN A 94 -51.69 -8.68 -35.31
C GLN A 94 -53.12 -9.23 -35.42
N ILE A 95 -53.33 -10.53 -35.26
CA ILE A 95 -54.68 -11.14 -35.28
C ILE A 95 -55.59 -10.60 -34.15
N ILE A 96 -55.02 -10.26 -32.99
CA ILE A 96 -55.77 -9.67 -31.86
C ILE A 96 -56.01 -8.19 -32.11
N VAL A 97 -55.01 -7.49 -32.66
CA VAL A 97 -55.16 -6.09 -33.08
C VAL A 97 -56.29 -5.95 -34.10
N ASP A 98 -56.32 -6.81 -35.11
CA ASP A 98 -57.36 -6.84 -36.15
C ASP A 98 -58.76 -7.12 -35.55
N LEU A 99 -58.87 -8.06 -34.60
CA LEU A 99 -60.13 -8.33 -33.89
C LEU A 99 -60.71 -7.05 -33.26
N VAL A 100 -59.86 -6.16 -32.75
CA VAL A 100 -60.30 -4.93 -32.07
C VAL A 100 -60.55 -3.80 -33.05
N GLU A 101 -59.60 -3.52 -33.94
CA GLU A 101 -59.56 -2.25 -34.71
C GLU A 101 -59.99 -2.38 -36.17
N GLN A 102 -60.16 -3.60 -36.71
CA GLN A 102 -60.40 -3.80 -38.14
C GLN A 102 -61.61 -2.99 -38.63
N PRO A 103 -61.47 -2.19 -39.70
CA PRO A 103 -62.58 -1.40 -40.22
C PRO A 103 -63.80 -2.27 -40.55
N HIS A 104 -64.98 -1.82 -40.13
CA HIS A 104 -66.28 -2.45 -40.35
C HIS A 104 -66.50 -3.85 -39.73
N LYS A 105 -65.47 -4.46 -39.13
CA LYS A 105 -65.53 -5.83 -38.58
C LYS A 105 -65.12 -5.94 -37.12
N GLY A 106 -64.14 -5.14 -36.69
CA GLY A 106 -63.59 -5.22 -35.33
C GLY A 106 -64.54 -4.73 -34.25
N ILE A 107 -64.21 -5.03 -32.99
CA ILE A 107 -65.02 -4.68 -31.81
C ILE A 107 -65.37 -3.19 -31.77
N ILE A 108 -64.40 -2.30 -32.05
CA ILE A 108 -64.64 -0.84 -32.06
C ILE A 108 -65.66 -0.46 -33.14
N ALA A 109 -65.58 -1.08 -34.32
CA ALA A 109 -66.53 -0.79 -35.41
C ALA A 109 -67.95 -1.24 -35.06
N VAL A 110 -68.09 -2.40 -34.41
CA VAL A 110 -69.39 -2.91 -33.93
C VAL A 110 -69.95 -2.02 -32.83
N LEU A 111 -69.09 -1.55 -31.91
CA LEU A 111 -69.49 -0.65 -30.82
C LEU A 111 -69.94 0.71 -31.35
N ASP A 112 -69.23 1.26 -32.34
CA ASP A 112 -69.61 2.51 -33.00
C ASP A 112 -70.94 2.39 -33.73
N GLU A 113 -71.16 1.30 -34.47
CA GLU A 113 -72.44 1.01 -35.13
C GLU A 113 -73.60 0.93 -34.11
N ALA A 114 -73.39 0.24 -32.98
CA ALA A 114 -74.37 0.15 -31.90
C ALA A 114 -74.68 1.51 -31.27
N CYS A 115 -73.68 2.37 -31.09
CA CYS A 115 -73.85 3.72 -30.56
C CYS A 115 -74.55 4.67 -31.54
N LEU A 116 -74.41 4.45 -32.84
CA LEU A 116 -74.92 5.33 -33.91
C LEU A 116 -76.30 4.94 -34.45
N THR A 117 -76.77 3.73 -34.17
CA THR A 117 -78.07 3.23 -34.65
C THR A 117 -79.22 3.97 -33.99
N VAL A 118 -80.22 4.35 -34.79
CA VAL A 118 -81.42 5.06 -34.32
C VAL A 118 -82.37 4.07 -33.67
N GLY A 119 -82.30 3.94 -32.33
CA GLY A 119 -83.13 3.03 -31.53
C GLY A 119 -82.59 2.86 -30.11
N ARG A 120 -83.38 2.26 -29.21
CA ARG A 120 -82.94 1.96 -27.84
C ARG A 120 -82.14 0.65 -27.83
N ILE A 121 -80.89 0.71 -28.27
CA ILE A 121 -79.94 -0.40 -28.15
C ILE A 121 -79.44 -0.46 -26.71
N THR A 122 -79.34 -1.67 -26.15
CA THR A 122 -78.76 -1.96 -24.83
C THR A 122 -77.39 -2.63 -24.97
N ASP A 123 -76.57 -2.60 -23.91
CA ASP A 123 -75.26 -3.24 -23.94
C ASP A 123 -75.34 -4.77 -24.24
N THR A 124 -76.43 -5.42 -23.80
CA THR A 124 -76.73 -6.82 -24.13
C THR A 124 -76.94 -7.06 -25.63
N MET A 125 -77.64 -6.14 -26.32
CA MET A 125 -77.80 -6.21 -27.78
C MET A 125 -76.48 -5.98 -28.52
N PHE A 126 -75.61 -5.12 -27.97
CA PHE A 126 -74.25 -4.94 -28.48
C PHE A 126 -73.43 -6.23 -28.33
N LEU A 127 -73.48 -6.89 -27.17
CA LEU A 127 -72.84 -8.19 -26.94
C LEU A 127 -73.35 -9.27 -27.91
N ASP A 128 -74.65 -9.32 -28.16
CA ASP A 128 -75.24 -10.25 -29.14
C ASP A 128 -74.77 -9.98 -30.57
N SER A 129 -74.66 -8.70 -30.96
CA SER A 129 -74.07 -8.33 -32.25
C SER A 129 -72.61 -8.78 -32.37
N MET A 130 -71.81 -8.61 -31.31
CA MET A 130 -70.44 -9.14 -31.26
C MET A 130 -70.42 -10.66 -31.37
N ASN A 131 -71.27 -11.38 -30.64
CA ASN A 131 -71.36 -12.84 -30.71
C ASN A 131 -71.65 -13.34 -32.12
N ASN A 132 -72.56 -12.67 -32.84
CA ASN A 132 -72.92 -13.03 -34.21
C ASN A 132 -71.80 -12.73 -35.22
N LYS A 133 -71.11 -11.58 -35.09
CA LYS A 133 -70.06 -11.16 -36.04
C LYS A 133 -68.70 -11.78 -35.76
N LEU A 134 -68.34 -11.94 -34.48
CA LEU A 134 -66.99 -12.31 -34.02
C LEU A 134 -66.91 -13.71 -33.41
N GLY A 135 -68.02 -14.41 -33.22
CA GLY A 135 -68.05 -15.70 -32.50
C GLY A 135 -67.24 -16.85 -33.10
N LYS A 136 -66.77 -16.71 -34.35
CA LYS A 136 -65.87 -17.68 -35.00
C LYS A 136 -64.38 -17.33 -34.84
N HIS A 137 -64.06 -16.16 -34.27
CA HIS A 137 -62.69 -15.70 -34.14
C HIS A 137 -61.98 -16.42 -32.98
N PRO A 138 -60.77 -16.97 -33.16
CA PRO A 138 -60.10 -17.79 -32.14
C PRO A 138 -59.78 -17.04 -30.85
N HIS A 139 -59.65 -15.71 -30.92
CA HIS A 139 -59.35 -14.86 -29.76
C HIS A 139 -60.58 -14.20 -29.13
N TYR A 140 -61.80 -14.48 -29.61
CA TYR A 140 -63.03 -13.93 -29.04
C TYR A 140 -63.88 -15.06 -28.46
N ASN A 141 -64.39 -14.85 -27.25
CA ASN A 141 -65.32 -15.79 -26.63
C ASN A 141 -66.35 -15.05 -25.77
N SER A 142 -67.46 -15.70 -25.47
CA SER A 142 -68.47 -15.21 -24.53
C SER A 142 -69.18 -16.36 -23.86
N ARG A 143 -69.93 -16.08 -22.80
CA ARG A 143 -70.69 -17.09 -22.07
C ARG A 143 -71.70 -17.84 -22.96
N LYS A 144 -72.24 -17.18 -23.98
CA LYS A 144 -73.20 -17.73 -24.94
C LYS A 144 -72.54 -18.68 -25.95
N LEU A 145 -71.29 -18.40 -26.34
CA LEU A 145 -70.52 -19.23 -27.27
C LEU A 145 -69.88 -20.44 -26.58
N CYS A 146 -69.54 -20.30 -25.29
CA CYS A 146 -69.02 -21.38 -24.46
C CYS A 146 -69.87 -21.62 -23.19
N PRO A 147 -71.03 -22.32 -23.31
CA PRO A 147 -71.93 -22.61 -22.20
C PRO A 147 -71.35 -23.49 -21.08
N THR A 148 -70.17 -24.06 -21.27
CA THR A 148 -69.44 -24.81 -20.23
C THR A 148 -68.59 -23.93 -19.32
N ASP A 149 -68.17 -22.73 -19.76
CA ASP A 149 -67.31 -21.86 -18.98
C ASP A 149 -68.12 -20.99 -18.00
N LYS A 150 -68.16 -21.39 -16.72
CA LYS A 150 -68.89 -20.70 -15.64
C LYS A 150 -68.14 -19.50 -15.06
N SER A 151 -66.95 -19.16 -15.57
CA SER A 151 -66.18 -18.00 -15.10
C SER A 151 -66.60 -16.67 -15.73
N MET A 152 -67.55 -16.69 -16.68
CA MET A 152 -68.13 -15.51 -17.32
C MET A 152 -69.61 -15.42 -16.98
N GLU A 153 -70.13 -14.23 -16.75
CA GLU A 153 -71.55 -14.00 -16.53
C GLU A 153 -72.34 -14.01 -17.86
N PHE A 154 -73.55 -14.58 -17.82
CA PHE A 154 -74.40 -14.74 -19.01
C PHE A 154 -75.00 -13.40 -19.44
N ASP A 155 -74.99 -13.13 -20.75
CA ASP A 155 -75.43 -11.86 -21.37
C ASP A 155 -74.74 -10.59 -20.83
N GLN A 156 -73.63 -10.73 -20.11
CA GLN A 156 -72.88 -9.61 -19.53
C GLN A 156 -71.42 -9.60 -19.96
N ASP A 157 -70.77 -10.76 -20.05
CA ASP A 157 -69.33 -10.82 -20.25
C ASP A 157 -68.92 -11.34 -21.63
N PHE A 158 -67.85 -10.76 -22.15
CA PHE A 158 -67.07 -11.31 -23.25
C PHE A 158 -65.60 -11.42 -22.85
N ARG A 159 -64.85 -12.27 -23.54
CA ARG A 159 -63.44 -12.54 -23.27
C ARG A 159 -62.62 -12.38 -24.52
N ILE A 160 -61.48 -11.72 -24.38
CA ILE A 160 -60.44 -11.64 -25.41
C ILE A 160 -59.22 -12.40 -24.92
N LEU A 161 -58.70 -13.27 -25.79
CA LEU A 161 -57.40 -13.91 -25.58
C LEU A 161 -56.30 -12.99 -26.11
N HIS A 162 -55.70 -12.20 -25.24
CA HIS A 162 -54.58 -11.29 -25.55
C HIS A 162 -53.25 -12.02 -25.60
N TYR A 163 -52.19 -11.36 -26.08
CA TYR A 163 -50.82 -11.90 -26.00
C TYR A 163 -50.38 -12.21 -24.56
N ALA A 164 -50.93 -11.46 -23.60
CA ALA A 164 -50.64 -11.56 -22.17
C ALA A 164 -51.49 -12.60 -21.43
N GLY A 165 -52.52 -13.16 -22.07
CA GLY A 165 -53.48 -14.07 -21.45
C GLY A 165 -54.93 -13.70 -21.74
N SER A 166 -55.86 -14.46 -21.14
CA SER A 166 -57.30 -14.21 -21.29
C SER A 166 -57.78 -13.11 -20.36
N VAL A 167 -58.50 -12.12 -20.89
CA VAL A 167 -59.13 -11.06 -20.10
C VAL A 167 -60.63 -11.06 -20.35
N THR A 168 -61.40 -11.11 -19.26
CA THR A 168 -62.87 -11.03 -19.29
C THR A 168 -63.30 -9.59 -19.05
N TYR A 169 -64.14 -9.06 -19.94
CA TYR A 169 -64.67 -7.70 -19.91
C TYR A 169 -66.18 -7.73 -19.70
N CYS A 170 -66.65 -6.90 -18.78
CA CYS A 170 -68.07 -6.69 -18.52
C CYS A 170 -68.61 -5.63 -19.48
N VAL A 171 -69.60 -5.98 -20.30
CA VAL A 171 -70.19 -5.10 -21.31
C VAL A 171 -71.04 -3.98 -20.72
N GLU A 172 -71.39 -4.05 -19.44
CA GLU A 172 -72.24 -3.08 -18.77
C GLU A 172 -71.63 -1.66 -18.84
N GLY A 173 -72.40 -0.72 -19.39
CA GLY A 173 -71.99 0.67 -19.56
C GLY A 173 -70.98 0.92 -20.67
N PHE A 174 -70.62 -0.08 -21.50
CA PHE A 174 -69.69 0.11 -22.62
C PHE A 174 -70.18 1.17 -23.60
N MET A 175 -71.46 1.13 -23.98
CA MET A 175 -71.99 2.08 -24.96
C MET A 175 -72.05 3.50 -24.40
N ASP A 176 -72.43 3.66 -23.13
CA ASP A 176 -72.52 4.98 -22.51
C ASP A 176 -71.14 5.63 -22.36
N LYS A 177 -70.13 4.83 -21.99
CA LYS A 177 -68.73 5.26 -21.96
C LYS A 177 -68.19 5.61 -23.36
N ASN A 178 -68.60 4.88 -24.41
CA ASN A 178 -68.15 5.13 -25.77
C ASN A 178 -68.81 6.35 -26.43
N LYS A 179 -70.07 6.62 -26.11
CA LYS A 179 -70.83 7.74 -26.68
C LYS A 179 -70.23 9.10 -26.32
N ASP A 180 -69.68 9.22 -25.10
CA ASP A 180 -69.05 10.43 -24.53
C ASP A 180 -69.69 11.75 -25.01
N MET A 181 -71.03 11.82 -24.90
CA MET A 181 -71.79 12.87 -25.56
C MET A 181 -71.61 14.21 -24.87
N LEU A 182 -71.03 15.17 -25.60
CA LEU A 182 -71.01 16.57 -25.21
C LEU A 182 -71.81 17.43 -26.21
N PHE A 183 -72.98 17.88 -25.76
CA PHE A 183 -73.86 18.72 -26.56
C PHE A 183 -73.23 20.07 -26.93
N GLN A 184 -73.52 20.54 -28.14
CA GLN A 184 -72.97 21.79 -28.68
C GLN A 184 -73.39 23.01 -27.84
N ASP A 185 -74.58 22.98 -27.23
CA ASP A 185 -75.08 24.07 -26.38
C ASP A 185 -74.18 24.32 -25.17
N PHE A 186 -73.66 23.25 -24.55
CA PHE A 186 -72.68 23.39 -23.47
C PHE A 186 -71.36 23.98 -23.96
N LYS A 187 -70.87 23.55 -25.12
CA LYS A 187 -69.64 24.12 -25.72
C LYS A 187 -69.79 25.62 -25.99
N ARG A 188 -70.95 26.04 -26.50
CA ARG A 188 -71.31 27.46 -26.74
C ARG A 188 -71.40 28.26 -25.46
N LEU A 189 -72.05 27.72 -24.44
CA LEU A 189 -72.15 28.36 -23.13
C LEU A 189 -70.76 28.65 -22.56
N MET A 190 -69.86 27.67 -22.62
CA MET A 190 -68.50 27.81 -22.10
C MET A 190 -67.66 28.81 -22.91
N TYR A 191 -67.80 28.83 -24.24
CA TYR A 191 -67.13 29.81 -25.12
C TYR A 191 -67.60 31.26 -24.85
N ASN A 192 -68.86 31.44 -24.48
CA ASN A 192 -69.44 32.74 -24.14
C ASN A 192 -69.21 33.16 -22.67
N SER A 193 -68.39 32.40 -21.92
CA SER A 193 -68.02 32.77 -20.56
C SER A 193 -67.23 34.07 -20.51
N ALA A 194 -67.42 34.85 -19.43
CA ALA A 194 -66.61 36.03 -19.14
C ALA A 194 -65.16 35.69 -18.77
N ASN A 195 -64.88 34.43 -18.37
CA ASN A 195 -63.53 33.98 -18.05
C ASN A 195 -62.75 33.69 -19.35
N PRO A 196 -61.64 34.41 -19.62
CA PRO A 196 -60.87 34.22 -20.86
C PRO A 196 -60.27 32.82 -21.02
N VAL A 197 -59.88 32.18 -19.91
CA VAL A 197 -59.32 30.82 -19.92
C VAL A 197 -60.40 29.82 -20.32
N LEU A 198 -61.58 29.91 -19.69
CA LEU A 198 -62.70 29.04 -20.03
C LEU A 198 -63.12 29.24 -21.49
N LYS A 199 -63.19 30.48 -21.97
CA LYS A 199 -63.44 30.76 -23.39
C LYS A 199 -62.40 30.12 -24.32
N ALA A 200 -61.11 30.22 -23.98
CA ALA A 200 -60.02 29.66 -24.77
C ALA A 200 -60.05 28.13 -24.86
N MET A 201 -60.55 27.44 -23.83
CA MET A 201 -60.71 25.97 -23.81
C MET A 201 -61.75 25.44 -24.82
N TRP A 202 -62.68 26.29 -25.28
CA TRP A 202 -63.86 25.89 -26.07
C TRP A 202 -64.00 26.63 -27.41
N PRO A 203 -62.98 26.65 -28.28
CA PRO A 203 -63.02 27.40 -29.54
C PRO A 203 -64.14 26.94 -30.48
N GLU A 204 -64.52 25.67 -30.41
CA GLU A 204 -65.63 25.06 -31.15
C GLU A 204 -66.99 25.69 -30.86
N GLY A 205 -67.15 26.33 -29.69
CA GLY A 205 -68.38 27.07 -29.35
C GLY A 205 -68.66 28.25 -30.27
N LYS A 206 -67.68 28.71 -31.06
CA LYS A 206 -67.86 29.75 -32.09
C LYS A 206 -68.62 29.25 -33.33
N LEU A 207 -68.63 27.95 -33.60
CA LEU A 207 -69.15 27.38 -34.85
C LEU A 207 -70.68 27.50 -34.97
N SER A 208 -71.16 27.79 -36.18
CA SER A 208 -72.58 27.91 -36.50
C SER A 208 -73.29 26.54 -36.46
N ILE A 209 -74.61 26.50 -36.23
CA ILE A 209 -75.36 25.22 -36.13
C ILE A 209 -75.22 24.39 -37.42
N THR A 210 -75.08 25.06 -38.56
CA THR A 210 -74.95 24.48 -39.89
C THR A 210 -73.61 23.79 -40.15
N GLU A 211 -72.53 24.22 -39.51
CA GLU A 211 -71.18 23.64 -39.67
C GLU A 211 -70.93 22.43 -38.75
N VAL A 212 -71.76 22.26 -37.72
CA VAL A 212 -71.60 21.26 -36.64
C VAL A 212 -72.32 19.93 -36.95
N THR A 213 -72.88 19.77 -38.15
CA THR A 213 -73.65 18.58 -38.55
C THR A 213 -72.82 17.29 -38.65
N LYS A 214 -71.49 17.36 -38.58
CA LYS A 214 -70.65 16.16 -38.39
C LYS A 214 -70.87 15.60 -36.98
N ARG A 215 -71.45 14.40 -36.91
CA ARG A 215 -71.63 13.66 -35.66
C ARG A 215 -70.26 13.50 -34.97
N PRO A 216 -70.18 13.70 -33.65
CA PRO A 216 -68.93 13.54 -32.91
C PRO A 216 -68.44 12.10 -33.05
N GLN A 217 -67.12 11.94 -33.16
CA GLN A 217 -66.49 10.63 -33.10
C GLN A 217 -66.68 10.06 -31.69
N THR A 218 -66.83 8.74 -31.60
CA THR A 218 -66.92 8.02 -30.33
C THR A 218 -65.57 8.00 -29.62
N ALA A 219 -65.59 7.78 -28.30
CA ALA A 219 -64.38 7.73 -27.49
C ALA A 219 -63.40 6.64 -27.98
N ALA A 220 -63.90 5.46 -28.34
CA ALA A 220 -63.06 4.37 -28.85
C ALA A 220 -62.39 4.72 -30.18
N THR A 221 -63.11 5.36 -31.11
CA THR A 221 -62.50 5.78 -32.39
C THR A 221 -61.49 6.91 -32.22
N LEU A 222 -61.76 7.88 -31.33
CA LEU A 222 -60.78 8.92 -31.00
C LEU A 222 -59.50 8.30 -30.42
N PHE A 223 -59.67 7.41 -29.43
CA PHE A 223 -58.56 6.71 -28.80
C PHE A 223 -57.75 5.89 -29.81
N LYS A 224 -58.42 5.09 -30.67
CA LYS A 224 -57.79 4.33 -31.76
C LYS A 224 -56.94 5.22 -32.66
N ASN A 225 -57.49 6.34 -33.12
CA ASN A 225 -56.77 7.25 -34.01
C ASN A 225 -55.54 7.86 -33.32
N SER A 226 -55.62 8.19 -32.02
CA SER A 226 -54.48 8.65 -31.23
C SER A 226 -53.38 7.60 -31.10
N ILE A 227 -53.74 6.32 -30.90
CA ILE A 227 -52.76 5.23 -30.83
C ILE A 227 -52.09 4.98 -32.19
N ILE A 228 -52.84 5.01 -33.30
CA ILE A 228 -52.27 4.88 -34.64
C ILE A 228 -51.23 5.98 -34.90
N ALA A 229 -51.58 7.24 -34.61
CA ALA A 229 -50.66 8.37 -34.77
C ALA A 229 -49.41 8.24 -33.87
N LEU A 230 -49.56 7.72 -32.66
CA LEU A 230 -48.45 7.44 -31.76
C LEU A 230 -47.51 6.36 -32.33
N VAL A 231 -48.07 5.25 -32.82
CA VAL A 231 -47.32 4.13 -33.41
C VAL A 231 -46.52 4.58 -34.63
N GLU A 232 -47.13 5.37 -35.52
CA GLU A 232 -46.43 5.95 -36.68
C GLU A 232 -45.26 6.86 -36.25
N ASN A 233 -45.45 7.64 -35.18
CA ASN A 233 -44.42 8.51 -34.62
C ASN A 233 -43.27 7.72 -33.97
N LEU A 234 -43.55 6.58 -33.36
CA LEU A 234 -42.55 5.69 -32.79
C LEU A 234 -41.78 4.89 -33.86
N ALA A 235 -42.46 4.46 -34.93
CA ALA A 235 -41.87 3.66 -36.00
C ALA A 235 -40.74 4.37 -36.75
N CYS A 236 -40.68 5.71 -36.71
CA CYS A 236 -39.59 6.50 -37.32
C CYS A 236 -38.42 6.81 -36.37
N LYS A 237 -38.36 6.17 -35.19
CA LYS A 237 -37.34 6.40 -34.16
C LYS A 237 -36.64 5.10 -33.78
N ASP A 238 -35.45 5.24 -33.20
CA ASP A 238 -34.74 4.12 -32.57
C ASP A 238 -35.32 3.86 -31.17
N PRO A 239 -35.93 2.69 -30.92
CA PRO A 239 -36.64 2.47 -29.68
C PRO A 239 -35.74 1.88 -28.59
N TYR A 240 -35.93 2.37 -27.36
CA TYR A 240 -35.32 1.81 -26.14
C TYR A 240 -36.42 1.52 -25.13
N TYR A 241 -36.39 0.32 -24.55
CA TYR A 241 -37.49 -0.16 -23.72
C TYR A 241 -37.05 -0.32 -22.26
N VAL A 242 -37.86 0.24 -21.36
CA VAL A 242 -37.74 0.05 -19.91
C VAL A 242 -39.02 -0.64 -19.44
N ARG A 243 -38.88 -1.82 -18.84
CA ARG A 243 -40.00 -2.62 -18.34
C ARG A 243 -39.97 -2.59 -16.81
N CYS A 244 -40.95 -1.92 -16.22
CA CYS A 244 -41.05 -1.75 -14.77
C CYS A 244 -41.85 -2.91 -14.17
N ILE A 245 -41.35 -3.52 -13.09
CA ILE A 245 -42.02 -4.59 -12.34
C ILE A 245 -42.24 -4.11 -10.91
N LYS A 246 -43.47 -4.17 -10.43
CA LYS A 246 -43.85 -3.87 -9.05
C LYS A 246 -43.66 -5.13 -8.18
N PRO A 247 -42.72 -5.13 -7.21
CA PRO A 247 -42.38 -6.35 -6.46
C PRO A 247 -43.43 -6.75 -5.44
N ASN A 248 -44.21 -5.81 -4.92
CA ASN A 248 -45.28 -6.05 -3.94
C ASN A 248 -46.26 -4.86 -3.89
N GLU A 249 -47.47 -5.08 -3.37
CA GLU A 249 -48.49 -4.04 -3.21
C GLU A 249 -48.29 -3.17 -1.97
N GLN A 250 -47.62 -3.70 -0.95
CA GLN A 250 -47.39 -3.05 0.33
C GLN A 250 -46.33 -1.93 0.25
N LYS A 251 -45.74 -1.69 -0.93
CA LYS A 251 -44.67 -0.72 -1.18
C LYS A 251 -43.45 -0.95 -0.26
N SER A 252 -43.21 -2.19 0.13
CA SER A 252 -42.07 -2.59 0.94
C SER A 252 -40.82 -2.75 0.07
N ALA A 253 -39.66 -2.33 0.58
CA ALA A 253 -38.39 -2.46 -0.15
C ALA A 253 -37.85 -3.90 -0.20
N VAL A 254 -38.35 -4.81 0.64
CA VAL A 254 -37.81 -6.18 0.80
C VAL A 254 -38.78 -7.30 0.45
N LEU A 255 -40.09 -7.02 0.43
CA LEU A 255 -41.08 -8.03 0.10
C LEU A 255 -41.09 -8.30 -1.41
N PHE A 256 -41.20 -9.58 -1.77
CA PHE A 256 -41.29 -10.02 -3.16
C PHE A 256 -42.46 -10.99 -3.29
N ASP A 257 -43.52 -10.55 -3.97
CA ASP A 257 -44.66 -11.38 -4.32
C ASP A 257 -44.34 -12.12 -5.63
N TYR A 258 -44.05 -13.41 -5.49
CA TYR A 258 -43.64 -14.24 -6.62
C TYR A 258 -44.72 -14.39 -7.69
N GLU A 259 -45.96 -14.66 -7.29
CA GLU A 259 -47.07 -14.84 -8.24
C GLU A 259 -47.34 -13.55 -8.99
N ARG A 260 -47.38 -12.40 -8.30
CA ARG A 260 -47.59 -11.09 -8.94
C ARG A 260 -46.45 -10.70 -9.87
N CYS A 261 -45.21 -11.00 -9.52
CA CYS A 261 -44.07 -10.76 -10.40
C CYS A 261 -44.09 -11.69 -11.61
N ARG A 262 -44.41 -12.99 -11.45
CA ARG A 262 -44.55 -13.95 -12.57
C ARG A 262 -45.57 -13.45 -13.57
N HIS A 263 -46.73 -13.09 -13.07
CA HIS A 263 -47.81 -12.44 -13.78
C HIS A 263 -47.34 -11.22 -14.58
N GLN A 264 -46.69 -10.24 -13.94
CA GLN A 264 -46.15 -9.08 -14.66
C GLN A 264 -45.14 -9.46 -15.75
N VAL A 265 -44.29 -10.46 -15.52
CA VAL A 265 -43.33 -10.96 -16.52
C VAL A 265 -44.05 -11.54 -17.75
N GLU A 266 -45.17 -12.22 -17.55
CA GLU A 266 -46.03 -12.73 -18.62
C GLU A 266 -46.66 -11.58 -19.42
N TYR A 267 -47.36 -10.63 -18.77
CA TYR A 267 -48.07 -9.56 -19.48
C TYR A 267 -47.16 -8.49 -20.09
N LEU A 268 -45.96 -8.28 -19.54
CA LEU A 268 -44.96 -7.40 -20.15
C LEU A 268 -44.33 -8.03 -21.41
N GLY A 269 -44.68 -9.28 -21.75
CA GLY A 269 -44.16 -10.00 -22.91
C GLY A 269 -42.66 -10.29 -22.81
N LEU A 270 -42.10 -10.32 -21.58
CA LEU A 270 -40.67 -10.51 -21.38
C LEU A 270 -40.20 -11.90 -21.84
N MET A 271 -41.01 -12.93 -21.57
CA MET A 271 -40.72 -14.29 -22.00
C MET A 271 -40.69 -14.41 -23.53
N GLU A 272 -41.62 -13.75 -24.21
CA GLU A 272 -41.67 -13.75 -25.67
C GLU A 272 -40.50 -12.99 -26.27
N ASN A 273 -40.10 -11.86 -25.67
CA ASN A 273 -38.88 -11.15 -26.06
C ASN A 273 -37.63 -12.05 -25.95
N VAL A 274 -37.51 -12.78 -24.84
CA VAL A 274 -36.40 -13.73 -24.64
C VAL A 274 -36.46 -14.86 -25.67
N ARG A 275 -37.65 -15.38 -26.01
CA ARG A 275 -37.81 -16.41 -27.04
C ARG A 275 -37.39 -15.93 -28.41
N VAL A 276 -37.84 -14.74 -28.83
CA VAL A 276 -37.43 -14.13 -30.12
C VAL A 276 -35.91 -14.00 -30.19
N ARG A 277 -35.27 -13.51 -29.12
CA ARG A 277 -33.80 -13.41 -29.07
C ARG A 277 -33.08 -14.77 -29.04
N ARG A 278 -33.66 -15.79 -28.41
CA ARG A 278 -33.08 -17.14 -28.30
C ARG A 278 -33.28 -17.99 -29.55
N ALA A 279 -34.30 -17.72 -30.36
CA ALA A 279 -34.50 -18.39 -31.65
C ALA A 279 -33.38 -18.03 -32.65
N GLY A 280 -32.81 -16.83 -32.52
CA GLY A 280 -31.59 -16.42 -33.21
C GLY A 280 -30.33 -16.69 -32.40
N PHE A 281 -29.34 -15.80 -32.56
CA PHE A 281 -28.10 -15.81 -31.79
C PHE A 281 -28.29 -14.96 -30.53
N ALA A 282 -28.51 -15.63 -29.39
CA ALA A 282 -28.80 -14.97 -28.12
C ALA A 282 -27.71 -13.98 -27.68
N TYR A 283 -26.46 -14.22 -28.08
CA TYR A 283 -25.32 -13.37 -27.77
C TYR A 283 -24.54 -12.99 -29.01
N ARG A 284 -24.10 -11.74 -29.06
CA ARG A 284 -23.20 -11.22 -30.09
C ARG A 284 -22.17 -10.31 -29.47
N GLN A 285 -20.91 -10.48 -29.87
CA GLN A 285 -19.81 -9.71 -29.31
C GLN A 285 -18.74 -9.43 -30.37
N PRO A 286 -18.17 -8.21 -30.41
CA PRO A 286 -16.99 -7.93 -31.21
C PRO A 286 -15.84 -8.89 -30.91
N TYR A 287 -15.10 -9.29 -31.95
CA TYR A 287 -14.04 -10.30 -31.84
C TYR A 287 -12.94 -9.91 -30.84
N ASP A 288 -12.47 -8.66 -30.88
CA ASP A 288 -11.46 -8.10 -29.97
C ASP A 288 -11.84 -8.27 -28.48
N ARG A 289 -13.10 -7.95 -28.15
CA ARG A 289 -13.62 -8.04 -26.78
C ARG A 289 -13.82 -9.48 -26.35
N PHE A 290 -14.25 -10.35 -27.26
CA PHE A 290 -14.41 -11.78 -26.99
C PHE A 290 -13.04 -12.41 -26.69
N LEU A 291 -12.05 -12.15 -27.55
CA LEU A 291 -10.67 -12.60 -27.36
C LEU A 291 -10.06 -12.11 -26.06
N LEU A 292 -10.11 -10.81 -25.79
CA LEU A 292 -9.53 -10.27 -24.57
C LEU A 292 -10.09 -10.95 -23.32
N ARG A 293 -11.36 -11.36 -23.37
CA ARG A 293 -12.05 -12.03 -22.28
C ARG A 293 -11.69 -13.51 -22.15
N TYR A 294 -11.61 -14.25 -23.26
CA TYR A 294 -11.52 -15.71 -23.24
C TYR A 294 -10.19 -16.29 -23.75
N LYS A 295 -9.24 -15.47 -24.24
CA LYS A 295 -7.95 -15.96 -24.79
C LYS A 295 -7.12 -16.86 -23.85
N MET A 296 -7.41 -16.85 -22.56
CA MET A 296 -6.72 -17.69 -21.57
C MET A 296 -7.21 -19.13 -21.56
N THR A 297 -8.41 -19.41 -22.09
CA THR A 297 -8.98 -20.77 -22.11
C THR A 297 -8.42 -21.63 -23.24
N CYS A 298 -7.68 -21.04 -24.18
CA CYS A 298 -7.05 -21.74 -25.30
C CYS A 298 -5.55 -21.46 -25.37
N GLU A 299 -4.74 -22.51 -25.47
CA GLU A 299 -3.27 -22.42 -25.51
C GLU A 299 -2.77 -21.65 -26.75
N TYR A 300 -3.48 -21.75 -27.88
CA TYR A 300 -3.10 -21.08 -29.13
C TYR A 300 -3.33 -19.56 -29.10
N THR A 301 -4.17 -19.08 -28.20
CA THR A 301 -4.47 -17.65 -28.04
C THR A 301 -3.76 -17.01 -26.85
N TRP A 302 -3.27 -17.82 -25.90
CA TRP A 302 -2.60 -17.35 -24.70
C TRP A 302 -1.07 -17.22 -24.88
N PRO A 303 -0.43 -16.15 -24.40
CA PRO A 303 -1.00 -14.91 -23.87
C PRO A 303 -1.41 -13.92 -24.97
N ASN A 304 -0.84 -14.06 -26.17
CA ASN A 304 -1.17 -13.29 -27.37
C ASN A 304 -1.15 -14.26 -28.56
N HIS A 305 -2.13 -14.16 -29.47
CA HIS A 305 -2.15 -15.00 -30.68
C HIS A 305 -1.21 -14.44 -31.76
N LEU A 306 -0.77 -15.33 -32.66
CA LEU A 306 0.02 -15.00 -33.85
C LEU A 306 -0.79 -15.10 -35.16
N MET A 307 -2.10 -15.34 -35.05
CA MET A 307 -3.01 -15.47 -36.19
C MET A 307 -3.23 -14.14 -36.90
N GLU A 308 -3.63 -14.17 -38.18
CA GLU A 308 -3.72 -12.98 -39.03
C GLU A 308 -4.85 -12.05 -38.57
N THR A 309 -5.94 -12.61 -38.04
CA THR A 309 -7.10 -11.83 -37.59
C THR A 309 -7.67 -12.29 -36.25
N ASP A 310 -8.34 -11.37 -35.56
CA ASP A 310 -9.06 -11.66 -34.31
C ASP A 310 -10.21 -12.66 -34.52
N SER A 311 -10.78 -12.72 -35.73
CA SER A 311 -11.81 -13.69 -36.09
C SER A 311 -11.26 -15.12 -36.08
N GLU A 312 -10.06 -15.33 -36.63
CA GLU A 312 -9.38 -16.64 -36.61
C GLU A 312 -9.01 -17.06 -35.19
N ALA A 313 -8.48 -16.13 -34.39
CA ALA A 313 -8.19 -16.42 -32.99
C ALA A 313 -9.45 -16.75 -32.19
N THR A 314 -10.58 -16.10 -32.50
CA THR A 314 -11.87 -16.42 -31.88
C THR A 314 -12.32 -17.82 -32.29
N ARG A 315 -12.16 -18.17 -33.57
CA ARG A 315 -12.47 -19.51 -34.08
C ARG A 315 -11.62 -20.58 -33.39
N ALA A 316 -10.34 -20.34 -33.16
CA ALA A 316 -9.48 -21.27 -32.43
C ALA A 316 -9.96 -21.53 -30.98
N ILE A 317 -10.50 -20.52 -30.30
CA ILE A 317 -11.14 -20.70 -28.98
C ILE A 317 -12.41 -21.54 -29.13
N ILE A 318 -13.29 -21.22 -30.08
CA ILE A 318 -14.54 -21.99 -30.29
C ILE A 318 -14.24 -23.45 -30.65
N ASP A 319 -13.24 -23.69 -31.49
CA ASP A 319 -12.83 -25.01 -31.95
C ASP A 319 -12.24 -25.86 -30.82
N SER A 320 -11.41 -25.26 -29.95
CA SER A 320 -10.79 -25.98 -28.83
C SER A 320 -11.80 -26.44 -27.78
N HIS A 321 -13.01 -25.90 -27.78
CA HIS A 321 -14.10 -26.26 -26.86
C HIS A 321 -15.28 -26.94 -27.58
N GLU A 322 -15.11 -27.31 -28.87
CA GLU A 322 -16.12 -28.05 -29.66
C GLU A 322 -17.48 -27.33 -29.81
N PHE A 323 -17.47 -25.99 -29.88
CA PHE A 323 -18.70 -25.18 -30.01
C PHE A 323 -19.02 -24.73 -31.44
N GLN A 324 -18.44 -25.36 -32.47
CA GLN A 324 -18.58 -24.92 -33.86
C GLN A 324 -20.03 -24.84 -34.34
N ASN A 325 -20.86 -25.80 -33.91
CA ASN A 325 -22.25 -25.89 -34.33
C ASN A 325 -23.15 -24.83 -33.69
N ASP A 326 -22.69 -24.20 -32.60
CA ASP A 326 -23.49 -23.24 -31.82
C ASP A 326 -23.14 -21.77 -32.09
N VAL A 327 -22.19 -21.54 -33.00
CA VAL A 327 -21.63 -20.22 -33.28
C VAL A 327 -21.73 -19.90 -34.77
N ALA A 328 -21.96 -18.64 -35.10
CA ALA A 328 -21.75 -18.10 -36.43
C ALA A 328 -20.77 -16.92 -36.40
N TYR A 329 -20.07 -16.75 -37.52
CA TYR A 329 -19.00 -15.77 -37.67
C TYR A 329 -19.49 -14.64 -38.56
N GLY A 330 -19.73 -13.47 -37.96
CA GLY A 330 -20.02 -12.25 -38.70
C GLY A 330 -18.74 -11.60 -39.23
N LYS A 331 -18.88 -10.50 -39.96
CA LYS A 331 -17.75 -9.70 -40.43
C LYS A 331 -16.94 -9.10 -39.27
N THR A 332 -17.60 -8.63 -38.22
CA THR A 332 -16.95 -7.93 -37.09
C THR A 332 -17.20 -8.57 -35.73
N LYS A 333 -18.17 -9.49 -35.63
CA LYS A 333 -18.63 -10.07 -34.37
C LYS A 333 -18.76 -11.57 -34.46
N VAL A 334 -18.58 -12.23 -33.31
CA VAL A 334 -19.01 -13.62 -33.10
C VAL A 334 -20.45 -13.64 -32.60
N PHE A 335 -21.25 -14.56 -33.12
CA PHE A 335 -22.65 -14.76 -32.79
C PHE A 335 -22.84 -16.14 -32.17
N ILE A 336 -23.38 -16.23 -30.96
CA ILE A 336 -23.50 -17.45 -30.16
C ILE A 336 -24.97 -17.73 -29.90
N ARG A 337 -25.42 -18.94 -30.24
CA ARG A 337 -26.83 -19.31 -30.22
C ARG A 337 -27.30 -19.65 -28.81
N THR A 338 -26.59 -20.53 -28.10
CA THR A 338 -27.01 -20.92 -26.75
C THR A 338 -26.20 -20.23 -25.65
N PRO A 339 -26.83 -19.90 -24.51
CA PRO A 339 -26.11 -19.41 -23.34
C PRO A 339 -25.09 -20.41 -22.77
N GLN A 340 -25.25 -21.71 -23.06
CA GLN A 340 -24.40 -22.76 -22.52
C GLN A 340 -22.93 -22.58 -22.92
N THR A 341 -22.66 -22.24 -24.18
CA THR A 341 -21.31 -21.95 -24.68
C THR A 341 -20.62 -20.86 -23.86
N LEU A 342 -21.33 -19.77 -23.55
CA LEU A 342 -20.77 -18.69 -22.74
C LEU A 342 -20.56 -19.11 -21.28
N PHE A 343 -21.52 -19.82 -20.68
CA PHE A 343 -21.36 -20.27 -19.30
C PHE A 343 -20.19 -21.24 -19.13
N THR A 344 -19.96 -22.13 -20.09
CA THR A 344 -18.79 -23.02 -20.07
C THR A 344 -17.49 -22.21 -20.15
N LEU A 345 -17.38 -21.27 -21.10
CA LEU A 345 -16.18 -20.42 -21.24
C LEU A 345 -15.92 -19.56 -19.99
N GLU A 346 -16.97 -19.02 -19.36
CA GLU A 346 -16.84 -18.28 -18.10
C GLU A 346 -16.38 -19.16 -16.94
N HIS A 347 -16.91 -20.39 -16.86
CA HIS A 347 -16.53 -21.33 -15.83
C HIS A 347 -15.05 -21.70 -15.91
N GLU A 348 -14.56 -22.06 -17.09
CA GLU A 348 -13.14 -22.38 -17.31
C GLU A 348 -12.23 -21.18 -17.04
N ARG A 349 -12.63 -20.00 -17.53
CA ARG A 349 -11.96 -18.74 -17.21
C ARG A 349 -11.86 -18.53 -15.70
N ALA A 350 -12.93 -18.76 -14.94
CA ALA A 350 -12.93 -18.61 -13.48
C ALA A 350 -11.97 -19.59 -12.80
N GLN A 351 -11.79 -20.80 -13.34
CA GLN A 351 -10.83 -21.79 -12.83
C GLN A 351 -9.37 -21.43 -13.13
N LEU A 352 -9.09 -20.78 -14.28
CA LEU A 352 -7.74 -20.40 -14.69
C LEU A 352 -7.22 -19.14 -13.98
N ILE A 353 -8.10 -18.21 -13.61
CA ILE A 353 -7.71 -16.96 -12.93
C ILE A 353 -6.84 -17.21 -11.69
N PRO A 354 -7.21 -18.09 -10.73
CA PRO A 354 -6.37 -18.40 -9.57
C PRO A 354 -4.97 -18.87 -9.95
N VAL A 355 -4.83 -19.71 -10.99
CA VAL A 355 -3.53 -20.24 -11.44
C VAL A 355 -2.62 -19.11 -11.95
N ILE A 356 -3.17 -18.21 -12.76
CA ILE A 356 -2.43 -17.05 -13.29
C ILE A 356 -2.03 -16.11 -12.15
N VAL A 357 -2.93 -15.84 -11.21
CA VAL A 357 -2.64 -15.01 -10.02
C VAL A 357 -1.52 -15.62 -9.19
N LEU A 358 -1.54 -16.93 -8.95
CA LEU A 358 -0.48 -17.63 -8.23
C LEU A 358 0.86 -17.56 -8.96
N PHE A 359 0.87 -17.70 -10.28
CA PHE A 359 2.07 -17.54 -11.10
C PHE A 359 2.67 -16.14 -10.94
N LEU A 360 1.85 -15.08 -11.08
CA LEU A 360 2.31 -13.69 -10.92
C LEU A 360 2.84 -13.44 -9.50
N GLN A 361 2.13 -13.91 -8.47
CA GLN A 361 2.58 -13.80 -7.08
C GLN A 361 3.92 -14.52 -6.85
N LYS A 362 4.09 -15.74 -7.37
CA LYS A 362 5.34 -16.51 -7.26
C LYS A 362 6.51 -15.75 -7.90
N VAL A 363 6.32 -15.24 -9.11
CA VAL A 363 7.36 -14.50 -9.84
C VAL A 363 7.73 -13.22 -9.10
N TRP A 364 6.75 -12.46 -8.62
CA TRP A 364 6.96 -11.20 -7.90
C TRP A 364 7.65 -11.40 -6.56
N ARG A 365 7.16 -12.34 -5.72
CA ARG A 365 7.80 -12.69 -4.44
C ARG A 365 9.26 -13.13 -4.67
N GLY A 366 9.49 -13.94 -5.70
CA GLY A 366 10.85 -14.34 -6.10
C GLY A 366 11.72 -13.17 -6.54
N ALA A 367 11.17 -12.19 -7.27
CA ALA A 367 11.90 -10.99 -7.69
C ALA A 367 12.31 -10.12 -6.50
N LEU A 368 11.40 -9.91 -5.54
CA LEU A 368 11.69 -9.19 -4.29
C LEU A 368 12.79 -9.88 -3.48
N ALA A 369 12.72 -11.20 -3.31
CA ALA A 369 13.74 -11.97 -2.60
C ALA A 369 15.12 -11.87 -3.29
N ARG A 370 15.17 -11.97 -4.62
CA ARG A 370 16.42 -11.81 -5.40
C ARG A 370 16.99 -10.40 -5.27
N LYS A 371 16.14 -9.36 -5.25
CA LYS A 371 16.57 -7.97 -5.03
C LYS A 371 17.21 -7.82 -3.65
N HIS A 372 16.53 -8.26 -2.60
CA HIS A 372 17.02 -8.19 -1.23
C HIS A 372 18.36 -8.94 -1.06
N TYR A 373 18.49 -10.12 -1.67
CA TYR A 373 19.74 -10.87 -1.63
C TYR A 373 20.89 -10.16 -2.35
N ARG A 374 20.64 -9.51 -3.50
CA ARG A 374 21.66 -8.69 -4.20
C ARG A 374 22.12 -7.52 -3.34
N GLU A 375 21.19 -6.82 -2.69
CA GLU A 375 21.49 -5.71 -1.77
C GLU A 375 22.34 -6.20 -0.58
N THR A 376 21.95 -7.32 0.03
CA THR A 376 22.67 -7.94 1.14
C THR A 376 24.10 -8.33 0.74
N ARG A 377 24.28 -8.94 -0.44
CA ARG A 377 25.60 -9.26 -0.98
C ARG A 377 26.45 -8.00 -1.19
N ALA A 378 25.86 -6.92 -1.71
CA ALA A 378 26.56 -5.66 -1.89
C ALA A 378 27.02 -5.07 -0.54
N VAL A 379 26.19 -5.13 0.51
CA VAL A 379 26.56 -4.71 1.87
C VAL A 379 27.77 -5.49 2.37
N TYR A 380 27.79 -6.82 2.26
CA TYR A 380 28.94 -7.62 2.68
C TYR A 380 30.23 -7.29 1.91
N ILE A 381 30.12 -7.01 0.60
CA ILE A 381 31.26 -6.57 -0.22
C ILE A 381 31.77 -5.21 0.28
N ILE A 382 30.89 -4.23 0.48
CA ILE A 382 31.23 -2.89 0.99
C ILE A 382 31.89 -3.00 2.37
N MET A 383 31.31 -3.79 3.28
CA MET A 383 31.88 -4.03 4.61
C MET A 383 33.29 -4.62 4.53
N SER A 384 33.53 -5.56 3.62
CA SER A 384 34.86 -6.17 3.41
C SER A 384 35.88 -5.12 2.95
N HIS A 385 35.53 -4.30 1.95
CA HIS A 385 36.40 -3.20 1.50
C HIS A 385 36.65 -2.15 2.59
N TYR A 386 35.61 -1.77 3.34
CA TYR A 386 35.73 -0.81 4.44
C TYR A 386 36.64 -1.33 5.56
N LYS A 387 36.50 -2.61 5.96
CA LYS A 387 37.38 -3.24 6.95
C LYS A 387 38.84 -3.19 6.51
N ARG A 388 39.13 -3.57 5.26
CA ARG A 388 40.49 -3.51 4.68
C ARG A 388 41.04 -2.08 4.66
N TYR A 389 40.22 -1.12 4.26
CA TYR A 389 40.58 0.30 4.27
C TYR A 389 40.93 0.79 5.67
N LYS A 390 40.09 0.51 6.69
CA LYS A 390 40.34 0.96 8.07
C LYS A 390 41.61 0.37 8.66
N VAL A 391 41.92 -0.90 8.38
CA VAL A 391 43.18 -1.54 8.77
C VAL A 391 44.37 -0.83 8.11
N LYS A 392 44.32 -0.63 6.78
CA LYS A 392 45.39 0.04 6.02
C LYS A 392 45.60 1.48 6.51
N ALA A 393 44.51 2.23 6.70
CA ALA A 393 44.56 3.62 7.16
C ALA A 393 45.19 3.75 8.55
N TYR A 394 44.84 2.87 9.49
CA TYR A 394 45.46 2.84 10.82
C TYR A 394 46.96 2.55 10.73
N LEU A 395 47.38 1.53 9.95
CA LEU A 395 48.80 1.20 9.80
C LEU A 395 49.59 2.34 9.15
N MET A 396 49.05 2.98 8.10
CA MET A 396 49.67 4.15 7.48
C MET A 396 49.82 5.31 8.47
N GLU A 397 48.83 5.55 9.32
CA GLU A 397 48.90 6.60 10.35
C GLU A 397 49.94 6.28 11.43
N VAL A 398 50.06 5.01 11.87
CA VAL A 398 51.13 4.59 12.78
C VAL A 398 52.49 4.84 12.15
N VAL A 399 52.71 4.41 10.90
CA VAL A 399 53.97 4.63 10.20
C VAL A 399 54.27 6.12 10.09
N ARG A 400 53.30 6.93 9.68
CA ARG A 400 53.44 8.39 9.53
C ARG A 400 53.84 9.07 10.83
N ARG A 401 53.19 8.74 11.96
CA ARG A 401 53.50 9.33 13.27
C ARG A 401 54.86 8.90 13.81
N PHE A 402 55.28 7.67 13.55
CA PHE A 402 56.49 7.09 14.14
C PHE A 402 57.72 7.12 13.22
N GLN A 403 57.60 7.58 11.98
CA GLN A 403 58.69 7.57 10.99
C GLN A 403 59.94 8.32 11.47
N SER A 404 59.77 9.46 12.14
CA SER A 404 60.88 10.34 12.56
C SER A 404 61.29 10.17 14.03
N VAL A 405 60.67 9.23 14.75
CA VAL A 405 60.83 9.08 16.21
C VAL A 405 62.27 8.78 16.64
N ARG A 406 63.04 8.09 15.80
CA ARG A 406 64.45 7.78 16.06
C ARG A 406 65.32 9.03 16.20
N ASN A 407 64.93 10.12 15.56
CA ASN A 407 65.71 11.37 15.53
C ASN A 407 65.24 12.38 16.60
N MET A 408 64.19 12.06 17.35
CA MET A 408 63.68 12.92 18.43
C MET A 408 64.54 12.79 19.69
N SER A 409 64.74 13.89 20.40
CA SER A 409 65.53 13.93 21.65
C SER A 409 64.94 13.08 22.77
N ASP A 410 63.62 12.89 22.80
CA ASP A 410 62.91 12.08 23.80
C ASP A 410 62.62 10.63 23.34
N TYR A 411 63.11 10.26 22.14
CA TYR A 411 62.81 9.01 21.45
C TYR A 411 61.32 8.71 21.35
N GLY A 412 60.51 9.75 21.06
CA GLY A 412 59.07 9.63 20.78
C GLY A 412 58.21 9.36 22.01
N LYS A 413 58.64 9.81 23.19
CA LYS A 413 57.82 9.74 24.41
C LYS A 413 56.58 10.62 24.30
N SER A 414 56.70 11.75 23.61
CA SER A 414 55.64 12.73 23.37
C SER A 414 54.68 12.36 22.22
N VAL A 415 54.98 11.33 21.43
CA VAL A 415 54.15 10.95 20.27
C VAL A 415 52.92 10.17 20.70
N GLU A 416 51.75 10.69 20.34
CA GLU A 416 50.46 10.04 20.60
C GLU A 416 50.19 8.90 19.62
N TRP A 417 49.81 7.74 20.17
CA TRP A 417 49.40 6.60 19.37
C TRP A 417 48.02 6.85 18.75
N PRO A 418 47.81 6.51 17.46
CA PRO A 418 46.49 6.61 16.86
C PRO A 418 45.53 5.59 17.50
N PHE A 419 44.22 5.85 17.40
CA PHE A 419 43.20 4.93 17.91
C PHE A 419 43.07 3.70 17.01
N PRO A 420 43.16 2.47 17.55
CA PRO A 420 43.06 1.27 16.73
C PRO A 420 41.59 0.96 16.42
N PRO A 421 41.29 0.44 15.21
CA PRO A 421 40.11 -0.37 15.03
C PRO A 421 40.10 -1.52 16.05
N VAL A 422 38.92 -1.92 16.54
CA VAL A 422 38.78 -2.96 17.59
C VAL A 422 39.57 -4.23 17.28
N VAL A 423 39.57 -4.67 16.02
CA VAL A 423 40.30 -5.85 15.52
C VAL A 423 41.82 -5.74 15.69
N LEU A 424 42.36 -4.52 15.72
CA LEU A 424 43.80 -4.24 15.87
C LEU A 424 44.18 -3.80 17.30
N SER A 425 43.27 -3.86 18.26
CA SER A 425 43.54 -3.48 19.65
C SER A 425 44.70 -4.29 20.25
N GLN A 426 44.69 -5.61 20.05
CA GLN A 426 45.76 -6.50 20.51
C GLN A 426 47.08 -6.20 19.80
N PHE A 427 47.05 -6.01 18.48
CA PHE A 427 48.22 -5.63 17.70
C PHE A 427 48.84 -4.31 18.17
N GLN A 428 48.02 -3.28 18.46
CA GLN A 428 48.50 -2.02 19.01
C GLN A 428 49.15 -2.20 20.37
N LYS A 429 48.54 -2.99 21.26
CA LYS A 429 49.10 -3.28 22.60
C LYS A 429 50.49 -3.90 22.52
N GLU A 430 50.67 -4.88 21.64
CA GLU A 430 51.96 -5.53 21.39
C GLU A 430 52.97 -4.57 20.78
N THR A 431 52.56 -3.78 19.79
CA THR A 431 53.42 -2.79 19.12
C THR A 431 53.91 -1.72 20.10
N ILE A 432 53.05 -1.25 21.02
CA ILE A 432 53.43 -0.33 22.10
C ILE A 432 54.48 -0.97 23.02
N GLY A 433 54.33 -2.26 23.34
CA GLY A 433 55.30 -3.02 24.13
C GLY A 433 56.66 -3.10 23.46
N LEU A 434 56.69 -3.40 22.16
CA LEU A 434 57.91 -3.41 21.35
C LEU A 434 58.56 -2.03 21.30
N PHE A 435 57.78 -0.97 21.09
CA PHE A 435 58.26 0.40 21.08
C PHE A 435 58.92 0.79 22.41
N LYS A 436 58.30 0.46 23.55
CA LYS A 436 58.87 0.73 24.88
C LYS A 436 60.22 0.04 25.09
N ARG A 437 60.36 -1.21 24.65
CA ARG A 437 61.63 -1.96 24.71
C ARG A 437 62.71 -1.35 23.82
N TRP A 438 62.34 -1.00 22.58
CA TRP A 438 63.25 -0.32 21.67
C TRP A 438 63.72 1.03 22.24
N ARG A 439 62.80 1.82 22.79
CA ARG A 439 63.11 3.12 23.40
C ARG A 439 64.05 2.98 24.59
N ALA A 440 63.79 2.03 25.50
CA ALA A 440 64.66 1.74 26.62
C ALA A 440 66.09 1.38 26.15
N ARG A 441 66.21 0.57 25.10
CA ARG A 441 67.50 0.21 24.50
C ARG A 441 68.22 1.43 23.90
N GLN A 442 67.52 2.35 23.23
CA GLN A 442 68.15 3.56 22.70
C GLN A 442 68.74 4.44 23.82
N ILE A 443 68.01 4.59 24.92
CA ILE A 443 68.46 5.36 26.08
C ILE A 443 69.71 4.72 26.70
N ILE A 444 69.67 3.40 26.97
CA ILE A 444 70.79 2.68 27.59
C ILE A 444 72.04 2.68 26.70
N LYS A 445 71.87 2.59 25.37
CA LYS A 445 72.99 2.54 24.42
C LYS A 445 73.88 3.78 24.50
N ASN A 446 73.33 4.95 24.85
CA ASN A 446 74.08 6.20 24.92
C ASN A 446 74.82 6.41 26.24
N ILE A 447 74.72 5.45 27.17
CA ILE A 447 75.38 5.52 28.47
C ILE A 447 76.81 4.97 28.33
N PRO A 448 77.86 5.74 28.68
CA PRO A 448 79.23 5.26 28.66
C PRO A 448 79.43 4.01 29.56
N PRO A 449 80.23 3.01 29.14
CA PRO A 449 80.52 1.84 29.99
C PRO A 449 81.13 2.19 31.35
N SER A 450 81.85 3.32 31.45
CA SER A 450 82.43 3.84 32.70
C SER A 450 81.38 4.17 33.76
N ASP A 451 80.19 4.58 33.34
CA ASP A 451 79.15 5.12 34.23
C ASP A 451 78.17 4.01 34.67
N MET A 452 78.25 2.84 34.03
CA MET A 452 77.36 1.72 34.27
C MET A 452 77.40 1.18 35.71
N PRO A 453 78.58 1.06 36.38
CA PRO A 453 78.63 0.71 37.80
C PRO A 453 77.87 1.72 38.66
N GLN A 454 78.04 3.01 38.39
CA GLN A 454 77.34 4.07 39.12
C GLN A 454 75.83 4.03 38.89
N ILE A 455 75.38 3.76 37.66
CA ILE A 455 73.96 3.63 37.35
C ILE A 455 73.33 2.45 38.06
N LYS A 456 74.03 1.31 38.18
CA LYS A 456 73.54 0.18 38.98
C LYS A 456 73.33 0.56 40.45
N LEU A 457 74.28 1.28 41.04
CA LEU A 457 74.16 1.79 42.41
C LEU A 457 72.99 2.79 42.53
N LYS A 458 72.85 3.71 41.58
CA LYS A 458 71.72 4.65 41.53
C LYS A 458 70.39 3.94 41.35
N MET A 459 70.34 2.84 40.59
CA MET A 459 69.15 2.01 40.44
C MET A 459 68.81 1.28 41.75
N ALA A 460 69.79 0.73 42.44
CA ALA A 460 69.58 0.11 43.76
C ALA A 460 69.07 1.13 44.78
N ALA A 461 69.69 2.31 44.84
CA ALA A 461 69.23 3.40 45.69
C ALA A 461 67.85 3.93 45.27
N MET A 462 67.56 4.00 43.97
CA MET A 462 66.23 4.36 43.48
C MET A 462 65.19 3.33 43.93
N ASP A 463 65.49 2.04 43.88
CA ASP A 463 64.56 1.01 44.33
C ASP A 463 64.26 1.14 45.83
N ALA A 464 65.28 1.45 46.65
CA ALA A 464 65.14 1.63 48.09
C ALA A 464 64.52 2.99 48.51
N LEU A 465 64.81 4.09 47.80
CA LEU A 465 64.52 5.46 48.24
C LEU A 465 63.42 6.16 47.42
N LYS A 466 63.05 5.65 46.25
CA LYS A 466 62.05 6.31 45.38
C LYS A 466 60.70 6.42 46.08
N GLY A 467 60.18 7.64 46.15
CA GLY A 467 58.92 7.95 46.82
C GLY A 467 59.05 8.13 48.34
N GLN A 468 60.12 7.62 48.96
CA GLN A 468 60.40 7.74 50.40
C GLN A 468 61.27 8.97 50.72
N ARG A 469 62.21 9.34 49.84
CA ARG A 469 63.07 10.51 50.00
C ARG A 469 63.13 11.33 48.70
N LYS A 470 62.86 12.64 48.78
CA LYS A 470 62.79 13.54 47.61
C LYS A 470 64.14 13.73 46.91
N ASP A 471 65.21 13.86 47.70
CA ASP A 471 66.57 13.99 47.22
C ASP A 471 67.48 13.03 47.98
N TRP A 472 68.22 12.24 47.21
CA TRP A 472 69.20 11.26 47.67
C TRP A 472 70.51 11.36 46.87
N GLY A 473 70.76 12.51 46.22
CA GLY A 473 72.03 12.77 45.53
C GLY A 473 72.17 12.15 44.15
N TYR A 474 71.07 11.77 43.49
CA TYR A 474 71.09 11.10 42.18
C TYR A 474 71.59 11.97 41.02
N GLN A 475 71.57 13.30 41.18
CA GLN A 475 71.99 14.26 40.14
C GLN A 475 73.51 14.41 40.05
N HIS A 476 74.25 14.00 41.08
CA HIS A 476 75.70 14.19 41.17
C HIS A 476 76.49 12.90 40.87
N THR A 477 77.79 13.05 40.68
CA THR A 477 78.72 11.91 40.57
C THR A 477 79.00 11.34 41.96
N TRP A 478 78.96 10.02 42.08
CA TRP A 478 79.13 9.27 43.32
C TRP A 478 80.61 8.86 43.41
N GLU A 479 81.35 9.39 44.38
CA GLU A 479 82.82 9.22 44.50
C GLU A 479 83.21 8.04 45.42
N GLY A 480 82.35 7.67 46.37
CA GLY A 480 82.49 6.57 47.32
C GLY A 480 83.50 6.86 48.42
N ASN A 481 84.78 6.99 48.08
CA ASN A 481 85.88 7.11 49.03
C ASN A 481 86.29 8.57 49.28
N TYR A 482 85.38 9.37 49.85
CA TYR A 482 85.58 10.82 50.02
C TYR A 482 86.78 11.18 50.91
N LEU A 483 87.15 10.36 51.90
CA LEU A 483 88.34 10.63 52.74
C LEU A 483 89.68 10.54 51.97
N SER A 484 89.68 9.91 50.79
CA SER A 484 90.82 9.88 49.85
C SER A 484 90.78 11.00 48.81
N THR A 485 89.75 11.85 48.82
CA THR A 485 89.65 13.01 47.91
C THR A 485 90.28 14.24 48.57
N ILE A 486 91.05 15.01 47.80
CA ILE A 486 91.66 16.28 48.27
C ILE A 486 90.57 17.29 48.65
N LYS A 487 89.42 17.26 47.96
CA LYS A 487 88.26 18.14 48.17
C LYS A 487 87.71 18.04 49.60
N ASP A 488 87.60 16.83 50.14
CA ASP A 488 86.97 16.55 51.44
C ASP A 488 87.98 16.37 52.58
N ASN A 489 89.22 15.97 52.26
CA ASN A 489 90.27 15.73 53.26
C ASN A 489 91.63 16.36 52.89
N PRO A 490 91.71 17.70 52.72
CA PRO A 490 92.86 18.36 52.11
C PRO A 490 94.16 18.19 52.90
N GLN A 491 94.11 18.24 54.24
CA GLN A 491 95.30 18.25 55.10
C GLN A 491 95.73 16.84 55.55
N MET A 492 94.81 15.88 55.64
CA MET A 492 95.07 14.58 56.26
C MET A 492 94.86 13.39 55.32
N LYS A 493 94.65 13.63 54.02
CA LYS A 493 94.54 12.57 53.00
C LYS A 493 95.71 11.57 53.02
N PRO A 494 97.00 11.99 53.00
CA PRO A 494 98.12 11.05 52.95
C PRO A 494 98.13 10.12 54.18
N GLN A 495 97.75 10.67 55.34
CA GLN A 495 97.68 9.92 56.59
C GLN A 495 96.51 8.92 56.59
N PHE A 496 95.34 9.32 56.08
CA PHE A 496 94.22 8.41 55.90
C PHE A 496 94.55 7.28 54.92
N GLU A 497 95.16 7.58 53.78
CA GLU A 497 95.56 6.57 52.78
C GLU A 497 96.57 5.59 53.36
N LYS A 498 97.52 6.06 54.17
CA LYS A 498 98.47 5.21 54.90
C LYS A 498 97.74 4.27 55.85
N VAL A 499 96.77 4.76 56.62
CA VAL A 499 95.95 3.93 57.53
C VAL A 499 95.08 2.94 56.76
N ALA A 500 94.41 3.38 55.69
CA ALA A 500 93.58 2.52 54.86
C ALA A 500 94.40 1.39 54.21
N LYS A 501 95.58 1.69 53.64
CA LYS A 501 96.51 0.67 53.12
C LYS A 501 97.00 -0.29 54.22
N GLY A 502 97.30 0.23 55.41
CA GLY A 502 97.67 -0.59 56.57
C GLY A 502 96.55 -1.53 57.02
N LEU A 503 95.30 -1.05 57.03
CA LEU A 503 94.12 -1.87 57.32
C LEU A 503 93.86 -2.91 56.23
N LYS A 504 94.11 -2.58 54.95
CA LYS A 504 93.99 -3.52 53.83
C LYS A 504 94.95 -4.70 54.01
N GLY A 505 96.19 -4.45 54.42
CA GLY A 505 97.17 -5.50 54.72
C GLY A 505 96.80 -6.41 55.89
N LYS A 506 96.17 -5.86 56.94
CA LYS A 506 95.79 -6.62 58.15
C LYS A 506 94.44 -7.35 58.03
N ALA A 507 93.44 -6.73 57.43
CA ALA A 507 92.05 -7.17 57.44
C ALA A 507 91.55 -7.71 56.08
N LYS A 508 92.41 -7.76 55.05
CA LYS A 508 92.19 -8.38 53.74
C LYS A 508 90.85 -8.00 53.07
N TYR A 509 90.50 -6.72 53.04
CA TYR A 509 89.36 -6.23 52.24
C TYR A 509 89.78 -5.89 50.80
N ASN A 510 88.88 -6.00 49.83
CA ASN A 510 89.22 -5.78 48.41
C ASN A 510 89.02 -4.33 47.99
N PHE A 511 87.87 -3.76 48.34
CA PHE A 511 87.43 -2.45 47.88
C PHE A 511 86.95 -1.59 49.04
N VAL A 512 87.15 -0.27 48.92
CA VAL A 512 86.50 0.71 49.78
C VAL A 512 85.17 1.06 49.12
N LEU A 513 84.06 0.82 49.81
CA LEU A 513 82.72 1.08 49.32
C LEU A 513 82.32 2.53 49.59
N PHE A 514 82.59 3.01 50.80
CA PHE A 514 82.25 4.36 51.21
C PHE A 514 83.18 4.86 52.30
N SER A 515 83.60 6.12 52.26
CA SER A 515 84.32 6.75 53.37
C SER A 515 83.93 8.21 53.50
N CYS A 516 83.75 8.68 54.74
CA CYS A 516 83.34 10.06 55.00
C CYS A 516 83.70 10.49 56.44
N HIS A 517 83.81 11.80 56.67
CA HIS A 517 83.80 12.31 58.04
C HIS A 517 82.38 12.21 58.60
N ILE A 518 82.30 11.86 59.88
CA ILE A 518 81.02 11.66 60.55
C ILE A 518 81.02 12.34 61.91
N ARG A 519 79.83 12.76 62.35
CA ARG A 519 79.58 13.04 63.76
C ARG A 519 78.88 11.86 64.37
N LYS A 520 79.56 11.21 65.32
CA LYS A 520 79.05 10.03 66.02
C LYS A 520 78.34 10.46 67.29
N PHE A 521 77.15 9.93 67.52
CA PHE A 521 76.39 10.17 68.75
C PHE A 521 76.50 8.95 69.68
N ASN A 522 76.60 9.17 70.98
CA ASN A 522 76.56 8.10 71.98
C ASN A 522 75.21 8.07 72.71
N LYS A 523 74.98 7.01 73.50
CA LYS A 523 73.77 6.83 74.32
C LYS A 523 73.54 7.91 75.39
N TYR A 524 74.52 8.79 75.61
CA TYR A 524 74.47 9.89 76.59
C TYR A 524 74.41 11.26 75.87
N TYR A 525 73.98 11.30 74.62
CA TYR A 525 73.86 12.51 73.79
C TYR A 525 75.16 13.30 73.56
N LYS A 526 76.33 12.73 73.86
CA LYS A 526 77.62 13.35 73.52
C LYS A 526 77.97 13.03 72.07
N SER A 527 78.23 14.07 71.30
CA SER A 527 78.67 13.97 69.91
C SER A 527 80.18 14.10 69.80
N GLU A 528 80.81 13.28 68.98
CA GLU A 528 82.24 13.41 68.67
C GLU A 528 82.51 13.26 67.18
N ASP A 529 83.43 14.09 66.67
CA ASP A 529 83.89 13.97 65.29
C ASP A 529 84.74 12.71 65.12
N ARG A 530 84.34 11.88 64.17
CA ARG A 530 84.96 10.61 63.79
C ARG A 530 85.03 10.53 62.26
N ALA A 531 85.64 9.47 61.77
CA ALA A 531 85.60 9.12 60.36
C ALA A 531 85.12 7.68 60.22
N ILE A 532 84.35 7.41 59.16
CA ILE A 532 83.90 6.07 58.81
C ILE A 532 84.60 5.63 57.54
N LEU A 533 85.05 4.38 57.53
CA LEU A 533 85.56 3.69 56.35
C LEU A 533 84.79 2.38 56.23
N ILE A 534 83.99 2.26 55.19
CA ILE A 534 83.17 1.10 54.86
C ILE A 534 83.86 0.37 53.70
N THR A 535 84.15 -0.90 53.91
CA THR A 535 84.74 -1.79 52.91
C THR A 535 83.77 -2.93 52.61
N ASP A 536 84.09 -3.77 51.63
CA ASP A 536 83.36 -5.00 51.30
C ASP A 536 83.31 -6.05 52.43
N LYS A 537 83.87 -5.75 53.60
CA LYS A 537 83.98 -6.68 54.74
C LYS A 537 83.66 -6.04 56.09
N HIS A 538 84.00 -4.78 56.30
CA HIS A 538 83.93 -4.15 57.63
C HIS A 538 83.61 -2.65 57.55
N ILE A 539 82.99 -2.15 58.61
CA ILE A 539 82.84 -0.74 58.94
C ILE A 539 83.86 -0.37 60.02
N TYR A 540 84.82 0.46 59.65
CA TYR A 540 85.85 0.97 60.56
C TYR A 540 85.48 2.36 61.06
N LYS A 541 85.48 2.51 62.39
CA LYS A 541 85.41 3.80 63.07
C LYS A 541 86.82 4.31 63.35
N LEU A 542 87.18 5.43 62.75
CA LEU A 542 88.51 6.05 62.84
C LEU A 542 88.44 7.36 63.63
N ASN A 543 89.56 7.76 64.23
CA ASN A 543 89.69 9.03 64.94
C ASN A 543 90.57 10.03 64.16
N PRO A 544 89.99 11.03 63.47
CA PRO A 544 90.75 12.01 62.70
C PRO A 544 91.78 12.79 63.55
N LYS A 545 91.43 13.15 64.80
CA LYS A 545 92.34 13.91 65.70
C LYS A 545 93.57 13.11 66.11
N LYS A 546 93.47 11.77 66.14
CA LYS A 546 94.58 10.85 66.42
C LYS A 546 95.10 10.21 65.13
N GLN A 547 95.29 11.02 64.09
CA GLN A 547 95.84 10.59 62.79
C GLN A 547 95.13 9.34 62.21
N TYR A 548 93.80 9.32 62.27
CA TYR A 548 92.94 8.21 61.80
C TYR A 548 93.17 6.86 62.48
N LYS A 549 93.74 6.83 63.70
CA LYS A 549 93.85 5.57 64.47
C LYS A 549 92.49 4.85 64.56
N MET A 550 92.49 3.57 64.21
CA MET A 550 91.31 2.71 64.27
C MET A 550 90.83 2.57 65.72
N MET A 551 89.53 2.80 65.96
CA MET A 551 88.90 2.70 67.27
C MET A 551 88.05 1.45 67.43
N LYS A 552 87.23 1.15 66.42
CA LYS A 552 86.32 -0.01 66.41
C LYS A 552 86.21 -0.52 64.98
N SER A 553 86.15 -1.84 64.83
CA SER A 553 85.79 -2.50 63.58
C SER A 553 84.48 -3.25 63.79
N ILE A 554 83.56 -3.15 62.85
CA ILE A 554 82.27 -3.85 62.85
C ILE A 554 82.22 -4.65 61.53
N PRO A 555 82.15 -6.00 61.56
CA PRO A 555 81.96 -6.78 60.33
C PRO A 555 80.68 -6.36 59.61
N LEU A 556 80.71 -6.27 58.27
CA LEU A 556 79.56 -5.82 57.50
C LEU A 556 78.38 -6.78 57.62
N ASP A 557 78.65 -8.08 57.75
CA ASP A 557 77.65 -9.13 58.00
C ASP A 557 76.89 -8.94 59.33
N TYR A 558 77.39 -8.09 60.23
CA TYR A 558 76.72 -7.75 61.49
C TYR A 558 75.73 -6.59 61.34
N VAL A 559 75.65 -5.94 60.17
CA VAL A 559 74.70 -4.86 59.88
C VAL A 559 73.43 -5.46 59.27
N LYS A 560 72.30 -5.39 59.99
CA LYS A 560 71.01 -5.94 59.54
C LYS A 560 70.19 -4.98 58.69
N GLY A 561 70.47 -3.69 58.78
CA GLY A 561 69.70 -2.68 58.07
C GLY A 561 70.19 -1.27 58.36
N LEU A 562 69.67 -0.33 57.58
CA LEU A 562 69.94 1.08 57.67
C LEU A 562 68.64 1.83 57.88
N SER A 563 68.60 2.72 58.88
CA SER A 563 67.57 3.74 58.94
C SER A 563 68.17 5.07 58.53
N VAL A 564 67.52 5.72 57.56
CA VAL A 564 67.86 7.06 57.10
C VAL A 564 66.62 7.93 57.23
N THR A 565 66.82 9.22 57.42
CA THR A 565 65.72 10.19 57.52
C THR A 565 65.06 10.42 56.16
N THR A 566 63.82 10.95 56.16
CA THR A 566 63.12 11.38 54.94
C THR A 566 63.49 12.81 54.52
N GLY A 567 64.19 13.54 55.39
CA GLY A 567 64.61 14.93 55.22
C GLY A 567 65.85 15.10 54.34
N LYS A 568 66.45 16.30 54.38
CA LYS A 568 67.74 16.60 53.72
C LYS A 568 68.95 16.27 54.59
N ASP A 569 68.72 15.97 55.87
CA ASP A 569 69.78 15.66 56.81
C ASP A 569 70.48 14.33 56.45
N GLN A 570 71.71 14.20 56.93
CA GLN A 570 72.60 13.10 56.59
C GLN A 570 72.70 12.07 57.72
N LEU A 571 71.62 11.94 58.51
CA LEU A 571 71.57 11.00 59.63
C LEU A 571 71.35 9.58 59.13
N VAL A 572 72.21 8.67 59.61
CA VAL A 572 72.19 7.25 59.30
C VAL A 572 72.33 6.47 60.60
N VAL A 573 71.46 5.48 60.78
CA VAL A 573 71.58 4.49 61.85
C VAL A 573 71.91 3.16 61.22
N PHE A 574 73.07 2.61 61.58
CA PHE A 574 73.45 1.25 61.24
C PHE A 574 72.96 0.32 62.35
N HIS A 575 71.98 -0.52 62.01
CA HIS A 575 71.41 -1.49 62.95
C HIS A 575 72.28 -2.74 63.01
N THR A 576 72.79 -3.08 64.19
CA THR A 576 73.71 -4.20 64.37
C THR A 576 73.05 -5.40 65.05
N VAL A 577 73.54 -6.62 64.78
CA VAL A 577 73.02 -7.87 65.38
C VAL A 577 72.98 -7.83 66.91
N ASN A 578 73.96 -7.17 67.54
CA ASN A 578 74.14 -7.14 69.00
C ASN A 578 73.43 -5.94 69.68
N CYS A 579 72.56 -5.22 68.97
CA CYS A 579 71.88 -4.01 69.46
C CYS A 579 72.83 -2.88 69.92
N ASP A 580 74.08 -2.86 69.45
CA ASP A 580 75.05 -1.77 69.66
C ASP A 580 75.11 -0.89 68.40
N ASP A 581 73.99 -0.25 68.11
CA ASP A 581 73.76 0.49 66.87
C ASP A 581 74.70 1.69 66.73
N LEU A 582 75.16 1.90 65.50
CA LEU A 582 76.04 3.01 65.16
C LEU A 582 75.21 4.16 64.58
N VAL A 583 74.94 5.16 65.42
CA VAL A 583 74.24 6.39 65.03
C VAL A 583 75.25 7.45 64.59
N VAL A 584 75.19 7.85 63.32
CA VAL A 584 76.13 8.79 62.72
C VAL A 584 75.42 9.78 61.80
N CYS A 585 75.91 11.01 61.77
CA CYS A 585 75.53 11.99 60.76
C CYS A 585 76.73 12.25 59.85
N LEU A 586 76.58 12.10 58.53
CA LEU A 586 77.66 12.37 57.58
C LEU A 586 77.94 13.89 57.55
N GLN A 587 79.22 14.28 57.51
CA GLN A 587 79.64 15.68 57.65
C GLN A 587 80.81 16.04 56.74
N LYS A 588 81.10 17.34 56.66
CA LYS A 588 82.22 17.94 55.91
C LYS A 588 82.15 17.64 54.40
N MET A 589 80.94 17.66 53.85
CA MET A 589 80.72 17.57 52.40
C MET A 589 81.24 18.82 51.69
N ASN A 590 81.89 18.61 50.55
CA ASN A 590 82.28 19.67 49.64
C ASN A 590 81.75 19.35 48.23
N PRO A 591 80.66 20.00 47.78
CA PRO A 591 80.01 21.19 48.35
C PRO A 591 79.13 20.90 49.59
N VAL A 592 78.89 21.92 50.42
CA VAL A 592 78.24 21.81 51.75
C VAL A 592 76.83 21.18 51.71
N ASN A 593 76.14 21.25 50.57
CA ASN A 593 74.78 20.73 50.39
C ASN A 593 74.73 19.38 49.62
N GLU A 594 75.86 18.72 49.40
CA GLU A 594 75.89 17.42 48.72
C GLU A 594 75.21 16.34 49.55
N ASN A 595 74.37 15.52 48.92
CA ASN A 595 73.63 14.46 49.59
C ASN A 595 74.27 13.10 49.32
N ARG A 596 74.86 12.48 50.35
CA ARG A 596 75.60 11.21 50.22
C ARG A 596 74.81 10.00 50.70
N ILE A 597 73.56 10.20 51.17
CA ILE A 597 72.70 9.11 51.65
C ILE A 597 72.40 8.11 50.55
N GLY A 598 72.04 8.56 49.34
CA GLY A 598 71.71 7.64 48.26
C GLY A 598 72.89 6.81 47.79
N GLU A 599 74.10 7.39 47.81
CA GLU A 599 75.30 6.62 47.52
C GLU A 599 75.57 5.59 48.61
N LEU A 600 75.50 5.98 49.89
CA LEU A 600 75.68 5.06 51.02
C LEU A 600 74.68 3.90 50.99
N VAL A 601 73.41 4.17 50.68
CA VAL A 601 72.36 3.16 50.54
C VAL A 601 72.53 2.34 49.26
N GLY A 602 73.08 2.92 48.19
CA GLY A 602 73.32 2.20 46.95
C GLY A 602 74.47 1.19 47.03
N VAL A 603 75.47 1.45 47.88
CA VAL A 603 76.65 0.58 48.06
C VAL A 603 76.51 -0.47 49.17
N LEU A 604 75.49 -0.35 50.03
CA LEU A 604 75.18 -1.26 51.13
C LEU A 604 73.92 -2.06 50.82
#